data_AF-A0A1P8F910-F1
#
_entry.id   AF-A0A1P8F910-F1
#
_cell.length_a   1.000
_cell.length_b   1.000
_cell.length_c   1.000
_cell.angle_alpha   90.00
_cell.angle_beta   90.00
_cell.angle_gamma   90.00
#
_symmetry.space_group_name_H-M   'P 1'
#
loop_
_entity.id
_entity.type
_entity.pdbx_description
1 polymer ?
#
loop_
_entity_poly.entity_id
_entity_poly.type
_entity_poly.pdbx_seq_one_letter_code
_entity_poly.pdbx_strand_id
1 'polypeptide(L)' 'MMTLDFTPEERDLVLDILNNYKSDFRMEITDTSTPEYRKQLKQQETMLNSVIEKLEKAK' A
#
# COMPACT_ATOMS: atom_id res chain seq x y z
N MET A 1 18.54 -7.18 -5.97
CA MET A 1 17.75 -5.95 -5.76
C MET A 1 17.25 -5.53 -7.13
N MET A 2 15.95 -5.35 -7.30
CA MET A 2 15.36 -4.93 -8.58
C MET A 2 15.12 -3.42 -8.52
N THR A 3 15.48 -2.69 -9.57
CA THR A 3 15.23 -1.26 -9.70
C THR A 3 13.99 -1.04 -10.56
N LEU A 4 13.14 -0.10 -10.14
CA LEU A 4 11.98 0.38 -10.88
C LEU A 4 12.18 1.89 -11.01
N ASP A 5 12.32 2.34 -12.25
CA ASP A 5 12.42 3.75 -12.57
C ASP A 5 11.00 4.30 -12.81
N PHE A 6 10.70 5.43 -12.19
CA PHE A 6 9.43 6.15 -12.36
C PHE A 6 9.73 7.57 -12.84
N THR A 7 8.89 8.11 -13.72
CA THR A 7 8.82 9.57 -13.86
C THR A 7 8.12 10.18 -12.63
N PRO A 8 8.30 11.49 -12.37
CA PRO A 8 7.57 12.16 -11.30
C PRO A 8 6.06 11.98 -11.38
N GLU A 9 5.49 12.05 -12.59
CA GLU A 9 4.06 11.92 -12.82
C GLU A 9 3.56 10.50 -12.54
N GLU A 10 4.32 9.48 -12.94
CA GLU A 10 3.98 8.08 -12.65
C GLU A 10 4.03 7.79 -11.15
N ARG A 11 5.06 8.31 -10.47
CA ARG A 11 5.25 8.19 -9.03
C ARG A 11 4.09 8.83 -8.26
N ASP A 12 3.68 10.02 -8.67
CA ASP A 12 2.57 10.76 -8.05
C ASP A 12 1.22 10.07 -8.32
N LEU A 13 0.99 9.59 -9.54
CA LEU A 13 -0.22 8.82 -9.89
C LEU A 13 -0.32 7.53 -9.07
N VAL A 14 0.77 6.77 -8.96
CA VAL A 14 0.79 5.53 -8.18
C VAL A 14 0.57 5.82 -6.70
N LEU A 15 1.19 6.87 -6.16
CA LEU A 15 0.96 7.30 -4.78
C LEU A 15 -0.51 7.62 -4.51
N ASP A 16 -1.18 8.33 -5.43
CA ASP A 16 -2.59 8.67 -5.28
C ASP A 16 -3.48 7.41 -5.28
N ILE A 17 -3.25 6.50 -6.23
CA ILE A 17 -3.96 5.22 -6.30
C ILE A 17 -3.78 4.41 -5.02
N LEU A 18 -2.54 4.28 -4.52
CA LEU A 18 -2.24 3.50 -3.32
C LEU A 18 -2.82 4.14 -2.05
N ASN A 19 -2.82 5.47 -1.94
CA ASN A 19 -3.42 6.17 -0.81
C ASN A 19 -4.94 6.05 -0.78
N ASN A 20 -5.59 6.09 -1.94
CA ASN A 20 -7.03 5.82 -2.05
C ASN A 20 -7.34 4.38 -1.63
N TYR A 21 -6.63 3.40 -2.20
CA TYR A 21 -6.81 1.99 -1.86
C TYR A 21 -6.54 1.69 -0.38
N LYS A 22 -5.56 2.36 0.25
CA LYS A 22 -5.25 2.19 1.68
C LYS A 22 -6.46 2.46 2.58
N SER A 23 -7.34 3.38 2.20
CA SER A 23 -8.55 3.66 2.98
C SER A 23 -9.54 2.50 2.91
N ASP A 24 -9.79 1.97 1.72
CA ASP A 24 -10.66 0.81 1.50
C ASP A 24 -10.08 -0.46 2.16
N PHE A 25 -8.76 -0.63 2.09
CA PHE A 25 -8.08 -1.79 2.65
C PHE A 25 -8.19 -1.88 4.18
N ARG A 26 -8.20 -0.73 4.88
CA ARG A 26 -8.46 -0.70 6.33
C ARG A 26 -9.88 -1.12 6.68
N MET A 27 -10.85 -0.78 5.82
CA MET A 27 -12.23 -1.21 5.99
C MET A 27 -12.35 -2.74 5.86
N GLU A 28 -11.71 -3.32 4.84
CA GLU A 28 -11.66 -4.77 4.64
C GLU A 28 -11.05 -5.53 5.84
N ILE A 29 -9.95 -5.02 6.41
CA ILE A 29 -9.36 -5.58 7.65
C ILE A 29 -10.35 -5.53 8.82
N THR A 30 -11.11 -4.44 8.93
CA THR A 30 -12.07 -4.24 10.01
C THR A 30 -13.23 -5.22 9.88
N ASP A 31 -13.76 -5.39 8.68
CA ASP A 31 -14.92 -6.25 8.39
C ASP A 31 -14.57 -7.75 8.38
N THR A 32 -13.29 -8.09 8.22
CA THR A 32 -12.83 -9.49 8.23
C THR A 32 -12.93 -10.11 9.63
N SER A 33 -13.78 -11.12 9.75
CA SER A 33 -14.03 -11.86 11.00
C SER A 33 -13.09 -13.06 11.19
N THR A 34 -12.53 -13.61 10.12
CA THR A 34 -11.62 -14.78 10.19
C THR A 34 -10.23 -14.35 10.66
N PRO A 35 -9.73 -14.82 11.82
CA PRO A 35 -8.46 -14.35 12.40
C PRO A 35 -7.24 -14.56 11.49
N GLU A 36 -7.15 -15.70 10.82
CA GLU A 36 -6.04 -16.08 9.95
C GLU A 36 -5.98 -15.16 8.73
N TYR A 37 -7.14 -14.90 8.11
CA TYR A 37 -7.24 -14.02 6.96
C TYR A 37 -6.96 -12.56 7.36
N ARG A 38 -7.49 -12.11 8.51
CA ARG A 38 -7.18 -10.79 9.07
C ARG A 38 -5.69 -10.58 9.31
N LYS A 39 -4.98 -11.63 9.76
CA LYS A 39 -3.52 -11.58 9.93
C LYS A 39 -2.80 -11.39 8.60
N GLN A 40 -3.25 -12.07 7.54
CA GLN A 40 -2.70 -11.88 6.19
C GLN A 40 -2.94 -10.46 5.69
N LEU A 41 -4.15 -9.92 5.87
CA LEU A 41 -4.47 -8.54 5.47
C LEU A 41 -3.58 -7.52 6.23
N LYS A 42 -3.33 -7.70 7.53
CA LYS A 42 -2.39 -6.83 8.27
C LYS A 42 -0.95 -6.90 7.77
N GLN A 43 -0.50 -8.07 7.31
CA GLN A 43 0.83 -8.20 6.69
C GLN A 43 0.89 -7.43 5.36
N GLN A 44 -0.16 -7.54 4.55
CA GLN A 44 -0.30 -6.78 3.31
C GLN A 44 -0.37 -5.27 3.58
N GLU A 45 -1.07 -4.83 4.62
CA GLU A 45 -1.14 -3.42 5.04
C GLU A 45 0.26 -2.88 5.37
N THR A 46 1.03 -3.67 6.11
CA THR A 46 2.42 -3.31 6.46
C THR A 46 3.28 -3.15 5.22
N MET A 47 3.15 -4.08 4.26
CA MET A 47 3.88 -4.02 3.00
C MET A 47 3.46 -2.82 2.14
N LEU A 48 2.15 -2.57 2.01
CA LEU A 48 1.59 -1.42 1.31
C LEU A 48 2.10 -0.10 1.88
N ASN A 49 2.06 0.06 3.21
CA ASN A 49 2.59 1.25 3.88
C ASN A 49 4.08 1.45 3.61
N SER A 50 4.87 0.36 3.60
CA SER A 50 6.30 0.45 3.25
C SER A 50 6.54 0.85 1.80
N VAL A 51 5.68 0.44 0.87
CA VAL A 51 5.76 0.86 -0.55
C VAL A 51 5.44 2.34 -0.70
N ILE A 52 4.34 2.80 -0.08
CA ILE A 52 3.95 4.21 -0.08
C ILE A 52 5.09 5.08 0.47
N GLU A 53 5.65 4.72 1.63
CA GLU A 53 6.76 5.48 2.25
C GLU A 53 8.00 5.55 1.34
N LYS A 54 8.31 4.49 0.59
CA LYS A 54 9.42 4.49 -0.38
C LYS A 54 9.15 5.43 -1.54
N LEU A 55 7.92 5.45 -2.06
CA LEU A 55 7.52 6.33 -3.15
C LEU A 55 7.48 7.80 -2.72
N GLU A 56 7.02 8.11 -1.50
CA GLU A 56 7.04 9.47 -0.93
C GLU A 56 8.46 10.01 -0.74
N LYS A 57 9.44 9.13 -0.46
CA LYS A 57 10.85 9.50 -0.28
C LYS A 57 11.65 9.52 -1.58
N ALA A 58 11.16 8.85 -2.63
CA ALA A 58 11.75 8.94 -3.95
C ALA A 58 11.55 10.37 -4.45
N LYS A 59 12.63 11.08 -4.78
CA LYS A 59 12.60 12.43 -5.34
C LYS A 59 12.56 12.39 -6.86
#